data_AF-A0A8S3J7N7-F1
#
_entry.id   AF-A0A8S3J7N7-F1
#
_cell.length_a   1.000
_cell.length_b   1.000
_cell.length_c   1.000
_cell.angle_alpha   90.00
_cell.angle_beta   90.00
_cell.angle_gamma   90.00
#
_symmetry.space_group_name_H-M   'P 1'
#
loop_
_entity.id
_entity.type
_entity.pdbx_description
1 polymer ?
#
loop_
_entity_poly.entity_id
_entity_poly.type
_entity_poly.pdbx_seq_one_letter_code
_entity_poly.pdbx_strand_id
1 'polypeptide(L)'
;LWKTLISKYGGIITPALDITSLAKLSDSYAPGHIHNTIVETLTERRLAKMAKHPLQATDFIPGLAHHNAIYKEEEDAYKSWWKKTPLGKKRERFLEDLESGEGDGKGKKDKKGGKGKKGGKGKKKKK
;
A
#
# COMPACT_ATOMS: atom_id res chain seq x y z
N LEU A 1 -6.11 7.40 -1.33
CA LEU A 1 -6.78 7.10 -0.05
C LEU A 1 -8.00 7.99 0.19
N TRP A 2 -7.85 9.31 0.32
CA TRP A 2 -8.97 10.24 0.58
C TRP A 2 -10.14 10.11 -0.41
N LYS A 3 -9.88 10.18 -1.73
CA LYS A 3 -10.93 10.04 -2.77
C LYS A 3 -11.77 8.78 -2.61
N THR A 4 -11.11 7.64 -2.44
CA THR A 4 -11.77 6.34 -2.35
C THR A 4 -12.58 6.19 -1.08
N LEU A 5 -12.05 6.67 0.06
CA LEU A 5 -12.75 6.59 1.34
C LEU A 5 -13.94 7.55 1.41
N ILE A 6 -13.77 8.80 0.98
CA ILE A 6 -14.86 9.79 0.97
C ILE A 6 -16.03 9.28 0.11
N SER A 7 -15.74 8.76 -1.09
CA SER A 7 -16.78 8.21 -1.98
C SER A 7 -17.46 6.99 -1.36
N LYS A 8 -16.70 6.11 -0.68
CA LYS A 8 -17.25 4.92 0.00
C LYS A 8 -18.26 5.29 1.10
N TYR A 9 -18.02 6.40 1.81
CA TYR A 9 -18.88 6.89 2.88
C TYR A 9 -19.95 7.90 2.40
N GLY A 10 -20.23 7.94 1.09
CA GLY A 10 -21.30 8.78 0.51
C GLY A 10 -20.95 10.26 0.36
N GLY A 11 -19.69 10.63 0.59
CA GLY A 11 -19.21 11.99 0.34
C GLY A 11 -19.04 12.26 -1.16
N ILE A 12 -19.58 13.39 -1.60
CA ILE A 12 -19.43 13.89 -2.98
C ILE A 12 -18.13 14.69 -3.09
N ILE A 13 -17.26 14.29 -4.00
CA ILE A 13 -16.02 15.00 -4.30
C ILE A 13 -16.34 16.13 -5.27
N THR A 14 -16.15 17.37 -4.81
CA THR A 14 -16.32 18.57 -5.62
C THR A 14 -14.97 19.29 -5.79
N PRO A 15 -14.82 20.21 -6.76
CA PRO A 15 -13.60 21.00 -6.90
C PRO A 15 -13.25 21.86 -5.67
N ALA A 16 -14.23 22.13 -4.80
CA ALA A 16 -14.00 22.86 -3.54
C ALA A 16 -13.20 22.03 -2.51
N LEU A 17 -13.10 20.71 -2.70
CA LEU A 17 -12.32 19.83 -1.85
C LEU A 17 -10.87 19.76 -2.36
N ASP A 18 -9.98 20.53 -1.74
CA ASP A 18 -8.54 20.44 -2.02
C ASP A 18 -7.91 19.22 -1.34
N ILE A 19 -7.85 18.13 -2.11
CA ILE A 19 -7.31 16.85 -1.68
C ILE A 19 -5.78 16.91 -1.54
N THR A 20 -5.11 17.76 -2.31
CA THR A 20 -3.64 17.86 -2.29
C THR A 20 -3.18 18.49 -0.99
N SER A 21 -3.82 19.58 -0.56
CA SER A 21 -3.54 20.20 0.73
C SER A 21 -3.91 19.28 1.89
N LEU A 22 -5.04 18.58 1.80
CA LEU A 22 -5.45 17.60 2.81
C LEU A 22 -4.45 16.43 2.92
N ALA A 23 -3.91 15.95 1.80
CA ALA A 23 -2.89 14.91 1.79
C ALA A 23 -1.60 15.37 2.50
N LYS A 24 -1.16 16.61 2.26
CA LYS A 24 0.01 17.18 2.96
C LYS A 24 -0.21 17.30 4.47
N LEU A 25 -1.40 17.72 4.90
CA LEU A 25 -1.74 17.82 6.33
C LEU A 25 -1.84 16.46 7.03
N SER A 26 -2.13 15.40 6.28
CA SER A 26 -2.34 14.05 6.80
C SER A 26 -1.13 13.12 6.65
N ASP A 27 0.03 13.63 6.23
CA ASP A 27 1.20 12.82 5.87
C ASP A 27 1.75 12.03 7.07
N SER A 28 1.76 12.63 8.26
CA SER A 28 2.20 11.99 9.51
C SER A 28 1.13 11.15 10.20
N TYR A 29 -0.04 10.98 9.59
CA TYR A 29 -1.14 10.23 10.19
C TYR A 29 -1.23 8.82 9.60
N ALA A 30 -1.45 7.84 10.48
CA ALA A 30 -1.74 6.49 10.05
C ALA A 30 -3.01 6.46 9.16
N PRO A 31 -3.10 5.55 8.16
CA PRO A 31 -4.29 5.39 7.33
C PRO A 31 -5.57 5.10 8.15
N GLY A 32 -5.43 4.46 9.31
CA GLY A 32 -6.53 4.23 10.24
C GLY A 32 -7.09 5.53 10.85
N HIS A 33 -6.23 6.49 11.17
CA HIS A 33 -6.67 7.81 11.65
C HIS A 33 -7.46 8.54 10.58
N ILE A 34 -6.96 8.54 9.33
CA ILE A 34 -7.66 9.13 8.19
C ILE A 34 -9.05 8.50 8.01
N HIS A 35 -9.14 7.17 8.10
CA HIS A 35 -10.41 6.45 8.03
C HIS A 35 -11.39 6.88 9.12
N ASN A 36 -10.94 6.93 10.38
CA ASN A 36 -11.78 7.29 11.51
C ASN A 36 -12.26 8.74 11.42
N THR A 37 -11.38 9.67 11.05
CA THR A 37 -11.75 11.06 10.77
C THR A 37 -12.85 11.15 9.71
N ILE A 38 -12.78 10.35 8.64
CA ILE A 38 -13.82 10.35 7.60
C ILE A 38 -15.16 9.84 8.14
N VAL A 39 -15.16 8.78 8.94
CA VAL A 39 -16.37 8.24 9.56
C VAL A 39 -17.00 9.23 10.54
N GLU A 40 -16.18 9.92 11.33
CA GLU A 40 -16.63 10.92 12.31
C GLU A 40 -17.18 12.19 11.66
N THR A 41 -16.62 12.59 10.51
CA THR A 41 -17.03 13.81 9.80
C THR A 41 -18.23 13.58 8.88
N LEU A 42 -18.28 12.45 8.17
CA LEU A 42 -19.36 12.07 7.25
C LEU A 42 -20.54 11.42 7.98
N THR A 43 -21.09 12.13 8.97
CA THR A 43 -22.37 11.77 9.60
C THR A 43 -23.55 12.03 8.66
N GLU A 44 -24.68 11.37 8.90
CA GLU A 44 -25.93 11.59 8.14
C GLU A 44 -26.30 13.08 8.07
N ARG A 45 -26.14 13.80 9.19
CA ARG A 45 -26.36 15.24 9.27
C ARG A 45 -25.43 16.02 8.33
N ARG A 46 -24.16 15.63 8.22
CA ARG A 46 -23.21 16.29 7.32
C ARG A 46 -23.54 16.02 5.86
N LEU A 47 -23.90 14.77 5.54
CA LEU A 47 -24.30 14.35 4.19
C LEU A 47 -25.54 15.12 3.71
N ALA A 48 -26.56 15.28 4.56
CA ALA A 48 -27.76 16.06 4.23
C ALA A 48 -27.47 17.54 3.93
N LYS A 49 -26.44 18.11 4.57
CA LYS A 49 -26.02 19.51 4.36
C LYS A 49 -25.09 19.70 3.16
N MET A 50 -24.56 18.63 2.57
CA MET A 50 -23.56 18.73 1.49
C MET A 50 -24.07 19.45 0.24
N ALA A 51 -25.36 19.35 -0.05
CA ALA A 51 -25.96 20.01 -1.23
C ALA A 51 -25.87 21.55 -1.15
N LYS A 52 -25.91 22.13 0.06
CA LYS A 52 -25.80 23.58 0.28
C LYS A 52 -24.39 24.00 0.71
N HIS A 53 -23.70 23.14 1.45
CA HIS A 53 -22.36 23.36 1.96
C HIS A 53 -21.44 22.23 1.49
N PRO A 54 -20.71 22.44 0.36
CA PRO A 54 -19.83 21.41 -0.19
C PRO A 54 -18.77 20.99 0.83
N LEU A 55 -18.23 19.80 0.62
CA LEU A 55 -17.19 19.24 1.49
C LEU A 55 -15.89 20.01 1.29
N GLN A 56 -15.26 20.45 2.38
CA GLN A 56 -13.99 21.16 2.34
C GLN A 56 -12.90 20.40 3.10
N ALA A 57 -11.63 20.68 2.80
CA ALA A 57 -10.50 20.08 3.52
C ALA A 57 -10.50 20.44 5.01
N THR A 58 -11.02 21.62 5.36
CA THR A 58 -11.13 22.13 6.73
C THR A 58 -12.08 21.32 7.61
N ASP A 59 -13.07 20.66 7.03
CA ASP A 59 -14.04 19.83 7.77
C ASP A 59 -13.37 18.63 8.45
N PHE A 60 -12.23 18.17 7.91
CA PHE A 60 -11.48 17.01 8.40
C PHE A 60 -10.42 17.37 9.44
N ILE A 61 -10.03 18.64 9.56
CA ILE A 61 -9.00 19.09 10.50
C ILE A 61 -9.39 18.80 11.95
N PRO A 62 -10.64 19.06 12.40
CA PRO A 62 -11.03 18.75 13.77
C PRO A 62 -10.89 17.26 14.11
N GLY A 63 -11.27 16.35 13.22
CA GLY A 63 -11.14 14.91 13.47
C GLY A 63 -9.67 14.46 13.51
N LEU A 64 -8.83 14.99 12.61
CA LEU A 64 -7.39 14.72 12.63
C LEU A 64 -6.73 15.21 13.94
N ALA A 65 -7.14 16.37 14.45
CA ALA A 65 -6.58 16.96 15.67
C ALA A 65 -6.81 16.11 16.94
N HIS A 66 -7.78 15.20 16.95
CA HIS A 66 -8.01 14.28 18.07
C HIS A 66 -7.09 13.05 18.02
N HIS A 67 -6.46 12.77 16.88
CA HIS A 67 -5.58 11.62 16.71
C HIS A 67 -4.12 12.01 16.92
N ASN A 68 -3.34 11.11 17.50
CA ASN A 68 -1.89 11.32 17.61
C ASN A 68 -1.22 11.05 16.26
N ALA A 69 -0.52 12.04 15.74
CA ALA A 69 0.38 11.87 14.61
C ALA A 69 1.54 10.93 15.00
N ILE A 70 2.01 10.13 14.05
CA ILE A 70 3.20 9.29 14.24
C ILE A 70 4.42 10.21 14.17
N TYR A 71 5.32 10.08 15.14
CA TYR A 71 6.53 10.88 15.16
C TYR A 71 7.53 10.37 14.10
N LYS A 72 8.31 11.28 13.54
CA LYS A 72 9.26 10.97 12.47
C LYS A 72 10.29 9.92 12.90
N GLU A 73 10.72 10.01 14.15
CA GLU A 73 11.66 9.08 14.77
C GLU A 73 11.08 7.67 14.83
N GLU A 74 9.80 7.53 15.16
CA GLU A 74 9.11 6.26 15.19
C GLU A 74 8.99 5.67 13.78
N GLU A 75 8.61 6.48 12.80
CA GLU A 75 8.57 6.04 11.40
C GLU A 75 9.92 5.51 10.91
N ASP A 76 11.01 6.22 11.23
CA ASP A 76 12.34 5.82 10.79
C ASP A 76 12.83 4.57 11.54
N ALA A 77 12.48 4.44 12.82
CA ALA A 77 12.69 3.20 13.57
C ALA A 77 11.96 2.02 12.91
N TYR A 78 10.69 2.18 12.53
CA TYR A 78 9.92 1.15 11.83
C TYR A 78 10.53 0.79 10.47
N LYS A 79 10.96 1.78 9.68
CA LYS A 79 11.65 1.54 8.40
C LYS A 79 12.93 0.75 8.61
N SER A 80 13.76 1.14 9.58
CA SER A 80 15.02 0.46 9.89
C SER A 80 14.82 -0.98 10.35
N TRP A 81 13.77 -1.23 11.14
CA TRP A 81 13.40 -2.56 11.59
C TRP A 81 12.86 -3.41 10.44
N TRP A 82 11.97 -2.85 9.60
CA TRP A 82 11.38 -3.55 8.46
C TRP A 82 12.45 -4.08 7.49
N LYS A 83 13.50 -3.30 7.23
CA LYS A 83 14.63 -3.72 6.37
C LYS A 83 15.36 -4.96 6.89
N LYS A 84 15.35 -5.19 8.21
CA LYS A 84 15.96 -6.39 8.81
C LYS A 84 15.13 -7.66 8.55
N THR A 85 13.83 -7.52 8.24
CA THR A 85 12.95 -8.66 7.99
C THR A 85 13.27 -9.37 6.67
N PRO A 86 13.01 -10.68 6.53
CA PRO A 86 13.20 -11.40 5.27
C PRO A 86 12.43 -10.78 4.09
N LEU A 87 11.23 -10.23 4.36
CA LEU A 87 10.42 -9.53 3.35
C LEU A 87 11.03 -8.20 2.94
N GLY A 88 11.57 -7.43 3.90
CA GLY A 88 12.31 -6.20 3.64
C GLY A 88 13.52 -6.45 2.73
N LYS A 89 14.36 -7.43 3.08
CA LYS A 89 15.53 -7.81 2.28
C LYS A 89 15.19 -8.29 0.87
N LYS A 90 14.10 -9.06 0.73
CA LYS A 90 13.61 -9.50 -0.59
C LYS A 90 13.15 -8.32 -1.44
N ARG A 91 12.50 -7.33 -0.83
CA ARG A 91 12.03 -6.12 -1.52
C ARG A 91 13.20 -5.22 -1.95
N GLU A 92 14.22 -5.07 -1.11
CA GLU A 92 15.43 -4.33 -1.48
C GLU A 92 16.14 -4.95 -2.67
N ARG A 93 16.38 -6.27 -2.65
CA ARG A 93 16.96 -6.99 -3.80
C ARG A 93 16.14 -6.83 -5.07
N PHE A 94 14.80 -6.94 -4.98
CA PHE A 94 13.94 -6.74 -6.14
C PHE A 94 14.02 -5.32 -6.71
N LEU A 95 14.16 -4.31 -5.86
CA LEU A 95 14.33 -2.92 -6.30
C LEU A 95 15.72 -2.69 -6.91
N GLU A 96 16.77 -3.27 -6.32
CA GLU A 96 18.14 -3.25 -6.85
C GLU A 96 18.22 -3.94 -8.24
N ASP A 97 17.55 -5.08 -8.41
CA ASP A 97 17.49 -5.80 -9.69
C ASP A 97 16.74 -4.98 -10.77
N LEU A 98 15.70 -4.24 -10.35
CA LEU A 98 14.93 -3.36 -11.24
C LEU A 98 15.72 -2.11 -11.65
N GLU A 99 16.50 -1.54 -10.73
CA GLU A 99 17.35 -0.37 -10.95
C GLU A 99 18.62 -0.71 -11.74
N SER A 100 19.14 -1.92 -11.59
CA SER A 100 20.31 -2.43 -12.32
C SER A 100 19.98 -2.92 -13.74
N GLY A 101 18.71 -2.89 -14.15
CA GLY A 101 18.29 -3.21 -15.51
C GLY A 101 18.31 -4.70 -15.89
N GLU A 102 18.44 -5.63 -14.94
CA GLU A 102 18.39 -7.09 -15.20
C GLU A 102 16.97 -7.68 -15.08
N GLY A 103 15.94 -6.90 -15.40
CA GLY A 103 14.55 -7.17 -15.03
C GLY A 103 13.58 -7.59 -16.12
N ASP A 104 14.02 -8.02 -17.32
CA ASP A 104 13.15 -8.74 -18.27
C ASP A 104 13.70 -10.16 -18.51
N GLY A 105 12.94 -11.16 -18.04
CA GLY A 105 13.04 -12.53 -18.54
C GLY A 105 13.88 -13.54 -17.76
N LYS A 106 13.33 -14.10 -16.67
CA LYS A 106 13.27 -15.57 -16.54
C LYS A 106 12.25 -16.04 -15.51
N GLY A 107 11.15 -16.54 -16.04
CA GLY A 107 10.10 -17.20 -15.30
C GLY A 107 10.62 -18.39 -14.47
N LYS A 108 9.92 -18.56 -13.35
CA LYS A 108 9.74 -19.81 -12.59
C LYS A 108 10.02 -21.06 -13.44
N LYS A 109 10.99 -21.85 -13.00
CA LYS A 109 10.90 -23.30 -13.18
C LYS A 109 11.35 -24.01 -11.92
N ASP A 110 10.34 -24.29 -11.08
CA ASP A 110 10.34 -25.33 -10.07
C ASP A 110 11.12 -26.56 -10.54
N LYS A 111 12.23 -26.86 -9.87
CA LYS A 111 12.90 -28.18 -9.96
C LYS A 111 12.61 -28.95 -8.68
N LYS A 112 11.33 -29.30 -8.50
CA LYS A 112 10.86 -30.32 -7.56
C LYS A 112 10.38 -31.52 -8.37
N GLY A 113 11.03 -32.67 -8.18
CA GLY A 113 10.50 -34.00 -8.53
C GLY A 113 11.22 -34.73 -9.67
N GLY A 114 11.74 -35.93 -9.39
CA GLY A 114 12.24 -36.82 -10.44
C GLY A 114 13.12 -38.00 -10.03
N LYS A 115 12.77 -38.69 -8.94
CA LYS A 115 13.39 -39.95 -8.50
C LYS A 115 13.11 -41.07 -9.52
N GLY A 116 14.17 -41.64 -10.08
CA GLY A 116 14.23 -43.05 -10.53
C GLY A 116 13.70 -43.42 -11.92
N LYS A 117 14.59 -43.93 -12.78
CA LYS A 117 14.32 -45.19 -13.49
C LYS A 117 15.61 -45.91 -13.90
N LYS A 118 15.74 -47.10 -13.31
CA LYS A 118 16.71 -48.17 -13.54
C LYS A 118 16.21 -49.03 -14.71
N GLY A 119 17.14 -49.57 -15.52
CA GLY A 119 16.92 -50.62 -16.52
C GLY A 119 17.26 -50.13 -17.94
N GLY A 120 18.08 -50.78 -18.76
CA GLY A 120 18.58 -52.16 -18.80
C GLY A 120 18.46 -52.67 -20.26
N LYS A 121 19.48 -53.41 -20.75
CA LYS A 121 19.69 -53.98 -22.12
C LYS A 121 20.16 -52.96 -23.18
N GLY A 122 21.23 -53.16 -23.96
CA GLY A 122 22.02 -54.34 -24.30
C GLY A 122 22.01 -54.58 -25.82
N LYS A 123 23.20 -54.79 -26.44
CA LYS A 123 23.50 -55.13 -27.86
C LYS A 123 23.59 -53.92 -28.82
N LYS A 124 24.51 -53.81 -29.80
CA LYS A 124 25.52 -54.72 -30.41
C LYS A 124 26.45 -53.89 -31.33
N LYS A 125 27.76 -54.20 -31.27
CA LYS A 125 28.82 -54.31 -32.33
C LYS A 125 28.89 -53.41 -33.60
N LYS A 126 30.17 -53.29 -34.00
CA LYS A 126 30.82 -52.87 -35.28
C LYS A 126 31.06 -51.35 -35.38
N LYS A 127 32.27 -50.88 -35.68
CA LYS A 127 33.35 -51.46 -36.49
C LYS A 127 34.72 -51.17 -35.88
#